data_AF-A0A519EJI2-F1
#
_entry.id   AF-A0A519EJI2-F1
#
_cell.length_a   1.000
_cell.length_b   1.000
_cell.length_c   1.000
_cell.angle_alpha   90.00
_cell.angle_beta   90.00
_cell.angle_gamma   90.00
#
_symmetry.space_group_name_H-M   'P 1'
#
loop_
_entity.id
_entity.type
_entity.pdbx_description
1 polymer ?
#
loop_
_entity_poly.entity_id
_entity_poly.type
_entity_poly.pdbx_seq_one_letter_code
_entity_poly.pdbx_strand_id
1 'polypeptide(L)'
;PRVRALGRAIGMFAAGLGKRVLIVGSGGLSHEPPVPQFAGATPEVAERLINGRNPSEQATQARRARLMDAAHRLAAQDEQVKPLNPRWDREFLELIRERRWAEFDAQHDEIISREAGNSAHEVRTWLAAMSAVEAIEQLEVSIDYYRPVPEWIAGFAVAWAEPAPMPNAPALA
;
A
#
# COMPACT_ATOMS: atom_id res chain seq x y z
N PRO A 1 -8.39 -11.53 -7.80
CA PRO A 1 -7.35 -10.69 -8.46
C PRO A 1 -5.93 -11.27 -8.40
N ARG A 2 -5.07 -10.80 -9.31
CA ARG A 2 -3.68 -11.26 -9.48
C ARG A 2 -2.83 -11.09 -8.21
N VAL A 3 -3.02 -9.99 -7.47
CA VAL A 3 -2.22 -9.70 -6.27
C VAL A 3 -2.40 -10.73 -5.15
N ARG A 4 -3.64 -11.16 -4.88
CA ARG A 4 -3.91 -12.19 -3.88
C ARG A 4 -3.42 -13.56 -4.33
N ALA A 5 -3.52 -13.87 -5.62
CA ALA A 5 -2.97 -15.11 -6.17
C ALA A 5 -1.45 -15.18 -6.00
N LEU A 6 -0.74 -14.07 -6.26
CA LEU A 6 0.68 -13.94 -5.99
C LEU A 6 0.98 -14.12 -4.50
N GLY A 7 0.24 -13.44 -3.62
CA GLY A 7 0.36 -13.61 -2.17
C GLY A 7 0.24 -15.06 -1.73
N ARG A 8 -0.82 -15.75 -2.14
CA ARG A 8 -1.02 -17.17 -1.82
C ARG A 8 0.14 -18.05 -2.29
N ALA A 9 0.65 -17.82 -3.51
CA ALA A 9 1.80 -18.57 -4.02
C ALA A 9 3.07 -18.33 -3.19
N ILE A 10 3.30 -17.09 -2.75
CA ILE A 10 4.41 -16.74 -1.84
C ILE A 10 4.25 -17.48 -0.50
N GLY A 11 3.04 -17.50 0.06
CA GLY A 11 2.73 -18.20 1.31
C GLY A 11 3.02 -19.70 1.24
N MET A 12 2.50 -20.36 0.20
CA MET A 12 2.73 -21.79 -0.04
C MET A 12 4.21 -22.11 -0.23
N PHE A 13 4.96 -21.26 -0.95
CA PHE A 13 6.40 -21.42 -1.08
C PHE A 13 7.11 -21.26 0.27
N ALA A 14 6.78 -20.24 1.05
CA ALA A 14 7.38 -19.98 2.36
C ALA A 14 7.15 -21.13 3.35
N ALA A 15 5.96 -21.74 3.34
CA ALA A 15 5.66 -22.93 4.16
C ALA A 15 6.59 -24.11 3.87
N GLY A 16 7.02 -24.28 2.61
CA GLY A 16 7.94 -25.35 2.21
C GLY A 16 9.39 -25.15 2.64
N LEU A 17 9.76 -23.98 3.19
CA LEU A 17 11.16 -23.68 3.54
C LEU A 17 11.59 -24.27 4.88
N GLY A 18 10.66 -24.66 5.75
CA GLY A 18 10.98 -25.10 7.12
C GLY A 18 11.67 -24.00 7.96
N LYS A 19 11.36 -22.73 7.70
CA LYS A 19 11.96 -21.56 8.37
C LYS A 19 10.88 -20.65 8.94
N ARG A 20 11.25 -19.82 9.92
CA ARG A 20 10.44 -18.67 10.33
C ARG A 20 10.60 -17.56 9.31
N VAL A 21 9.51 -17.18 8.64
CA VAL A 21 9.50 -16.18 7.58
C VAL A 21 8.59 -15.03 7.99
N LEU A 22 9.11 -13.80 7.98
CA LEU A 22 8.32 -12.58 8.09
C LEU A 22 8.00 -12.08 6.68
N ILE A 23 6.72 -11.77 6.42
CA ILE A 23 6.27 -11.19 5.17
C ILE A 23 5.87 -9.74 5.44
N VAL A 24 6.46 -8.80 4.71
CA VAL A 24 6.20 -7.37 4.86
C VAL A 24 5.61 -6.81 3.56
N GLY A 25 4.40 -6.28 3.64
CA GLY A 25 3.82 -5.40 2.62
C GLY A 25 4.03 -3.95 3.00
N SER A 26 4.49 -3.12 2.08
CA SER A 26 4.78 -1.70 2.33
C SER A 26 4.25 -0.79 1.21
N GLY A 27 4.14 0.50 1.52
CA GLY A 27 3.55 1.52 0.65
C GLY A 27 2.12 1.87 1.04
N GLY A 28 1.55 2.86 0.35
CA GLY A 28 0.28 3.48 0.73
C GLY A 28 0.40 4.50 1.89
N LEU A 29 -0.71 4.97 2.48
CA LEU A 29 -2.11 4.79 2.07
C LEU A 29 -2.50 5.83 1.00
N SER A 30 -3.52 6.66 1.23
CA SER A 30 -3.86 7.75 0.31
C SER A 30 -2.68 8.72 0.16
N HIS A 31 -2.25 8.93 -1.08
CA HIS A 31 -1.24 9.90 -1.47
C HIS A 31 -1.13 10.07 -2.98
N GLU A 32 -0.69 11.25 -3.39
CA GLU A 32 -0.39 11.58 -4.80
C GLU A 32 0.79 12.55 -4.87
N PRO A 33 2.03 12.08 -4.66
CA PRO A 33 3.22 12.90 -4.86
C PRO A 33 3.36 13.31 -6.33
N PRO A 34 4.07 14.40 -6.65
CA PRO A 34 4.27 14.89 -8.01
C PRO A 34 5.27 13.99 -8.77
N VAL A 35 4.84 12.78 -9.10
CA VAL A 35 5.58 11.79 -9.88
C VAL A 35 5.12 11.85 -11.35
N PRO A 36 6.04 11.82 -12.33
CA PRO A 36 5.65 11.73 -13.72
C PRO A 36 4.86 10.46 -13.99
N GLN A 37 3.76 10.58 -14.72
CA GLN A 37 2.98 9.44 -15.17
C GLN A 37 3.56 8.90 -16.47
N PHE A 38 3.50 7.58 -16.66
CA PHE A 38 3.94 6.94 -17.89
C PHE A 38 2.94 7.16 -19.03
N ALA A 39 1.64 7.09 -18.73
CA ALA A 39 0.59 7.35 -19.70
C ALA A 39 0.66 8.81 -20.16
N GLY A 40 0.75 9.03 -21.48
CA GLY A 40 0.87 10.36 -22.06
C GLY A 40 2.25 11.03 -21.89
N ALA A 41 3.26 10.32 -21.35
CA ALA A 41 4.61 10.83 -21.24
C ALA A 41 5.23 11.10 -22.62
N THR A 42 6.04 12.16 -22.71
CA THR A 42 6.93 12.33 -23.87
C THR A 42 7.95 11.18 -23.92
N PRO A 43 8.53 10.86 -25.09
CA PRO A 43 9.53 9.79 -25.20
C PRO A 43 10.68 9.94 -24.19
N GLU A 44 11.12 11.17 -23.93
CA GLU A 44 12.20 11.46 -22.99
C GLU A 44 11.80 11.19 -21.53
N VAL A 45 10.55 11.49 -21.16
CA VAL A 45 10.02 11.19 -19.82
C VAL A 45 9.79 9.68 -19.65
N ALA A 46 9.25 9.02 -20.68
CA ALA A 46 9.04 7.57 -20.67
C ALA A 46 10.37 6.81 -20.55
N GLU A 47 11.38 7.18 -21.33
CA GLU A 47 12.72 6.59 -21.23
C GLU A 47 13.33 6.81 -19.86
N ARG A 48 13.16 8.00 -19.28
CA ARG A 48 13.63 8.28 -17.91
C ARG A 48 12.91 7.41 -16.86
N LEU A 49 11.61 7.17 -17.01
CA LEU A 49 10.86 6.29 -16.11
C LEU A 49 11.31 4.82 -16.21
N ILE A 50 11.73 4.36 -17.40
CA ILE A 50 12.17 2.98 -17.63
C ILE A 50 13.65 2.78 -17.26
N ASN A 51 14.53 3.66 -17.75
CA ASN A 51 15.99 3.52 -17.75
C ASN A 51 16.72 4.56 -16.90
N GLY A 52 16.03 5.52 -16.27
CA GLY A 52 16.61 6.62 -15.49
C GLY A 52 17.20 6.21 -14.14
N ARG A 53 17.87 5.06 -14.08
CA ARG A 53 18.65 4.61 -12.92
C ARG A 53 19.78 5.61 -12.65
N ASN A 54 20.10 5.83 -11.38
CA ASN A 54 21.15 6.76 -10.93
C ASN A 54 20.99 8.19 -11.48
N PRO A 55 19.89 8.89 -11.14
CA PRO A 55 19.71 10.28 -11.55
C PRO A 55 20.88 11.16 -11.06
N SER A 56 21.24 12.17 -11.86
CA SER A 56 22.25 13.14 -11.44
C SER A 56 21.86 13.84 -10.13
N GLU A 57 22.84 14.40 -9.43
CA GLU A 57 22.60 15.17 -8.21
C GLU A 57 21.59 16.30 -8.46
N GLN A 58 21.75 17.04 -9.57
CA GLN A 58 20.84 18.10 -9.97
C GLN A 58 19.40 17.58 -10.17
N ALA A 59 19.23 16.44 -10.86
CA ALA A 59 17.91 15.84 -11.06
C ALA A 59 17.28 15.37 -9.74
N THR A 60 18.09 14.81 -8.85
CA THR A 60 17.68 14.40 -7.50
C THR A 60 17.23 15.61 -6.66
N GLN A 61 18.00 16.69 -6.67
CA GLN A 61 17.66 17.93 -5.96
C GLN A 61 16.39 18.55 -6.53
N ALA A 62 16.24 18.61 -7.86
CA ALA A 62 15.02 19.11 -8.49
C ALA A 62 13.78 18.28 -8.11
N ARG A 63 13.92 16.95 -8.02
CA ARG A 63 12.83 16.07 -7.55
C ARG A 63 12.48 16.34 -6.09
N ARG A 64 13.49 16.46 -5.21
CA ARG A 64 13.29 16.76 -3.79
C ARG A 64 12.62 18.12 -3.58
N ALA A 65 13.05 19.14 -4.33
CA ALA A 65 12.45 20.48 -4.29
C ALA A 65 10.95 20.43 -4.65
N ARG A 66 10.58 19.72 -5.73
CA ARG A 66 9.16 19.54 -6.10
C ARG A 66 8.35 18.80 -5.03
N LEU A 67 8.96 17.79 -4.39
CA LEU A 67 8.31 17.06 -3.31
C LEU A 67 8.09 17.95 -2.09
N MET A 68 9.10 18.71 -1.65
CA MET A 68 8.99 19.63 -0.50
C MET A 68 7.96 20.73 -0.76
N ASP A 69 7.94 21.28 -1.98
CA ASP A 69 6.95 22.26 -2.41
C ASP A 69 5.51 21.68 -2.38
N ALA A 70 5.33 20.45 -2.87
CA ALA A 70 4.04 19.75 -2.76
C ALA A 70 3.63 19.49 -1.29
N ALA A 71 4.58 19.14 -0.41
CA ALA A 71 4.34 18.94 1.01
C ALA A 71 3.86 20.23 1.68
N HIS A 72 4.55 21.35 1.43
CA HIS A 72 4.16 22.65 1.97
C HIS A 72 2.77 23.07 1.48
N ARG A 73 2.46 22.91 0.18
CA ARG A 73 1.13 23.21 -0.36
C ARG A 73 0.04 22.36 0.26
N LEU A 74 0.27 21.05 0.38
CA LEU A 74 -0.71 20.13 0.97
C LEU A 74 -0.95 20.43 2.46
N ALA A 75 0.12 20.71 3.23
CA ALA A 75 0.01 21.13 4.62
C ALA A 75 -0.73 22.47 4.77
N ALA A 76 -0.58 23.37 3.79
CA ALA A 76 -1.33 24.63 3.69
C ALA A 76 -2.76 24.47 3.11
N GLN A 77 -3.20 23.24 2.81
CA GLN A 77 -4.52 22.92 2.24
C GLN A 77 -4.78 23.61 0.90
N ASP A 78 -3.77 23.74 0.06
CA ASP A 78 -3.89 24.25 -1.31
C ASP A 78 -4.80 23.34 -2.16
N GLU A 79 -5.87 23.92 -2.73
CA GLU A 79 -6.86 23.22 -3.56
C GLU A 79 -6.27 22.65 -4.86
N GLN A 80 -5.11 23.12 -5.30
CA GLN A 80 -4.42 22.60 -6.50
C GLN A 80 -3.69 21.28 -6.24
N VAL A 81 -3.54 20.88 -4.98
CA VAL A 81 -2.93 19.60 -4.60
C VAL A 81 -4.02 18.65 -4.15
N LYS A 82 -3.98 17.41 -4.63
CA LYS A 82 -4.93 16.38 -4.20
C LYS A 82 -4.82 16.18 -2.68
N PRO A 83 -5.91 16.33 -1.91
CA PRO A 83 -5.87 16.11 -0.47
C PRO A 83 -5.65 14.64 -0.15
N LEU A 84 -5.07 14.37 1.02
CA LEU A 84 -5.14 13.03 1.62
C LEU A 84 -6.61 12.67 1.86
N ASN A 85 -6.93 11.37 1.89
CA ASN A 85 -8.29 10.91 2.12
C ASN A 85 -8.37 9.99 3.35
N PRO A 86 -8.45 10.58 4.57
CA PRO A 86 -8.52 9.79 5.80
C PRO A 86 -9.75 8.91 5.93
N ARG A 87 -10.83 9.23 5.22
CA ARG A 87 -12.02 8.40 5.17
C ARG A 87 -11.72 7.10 4.41
N TRP A 88 -11.20 7.23 3.19
CA TRP A 88 -10.79 6.08 2.39
C TRP A 88 -9.71 5.25 3.09
N ASP A 89 -8.73 5.90 3.73
CA ASP A 89 -7.68 5.20 4.48
C ASP A 89 -8.27 4.30 5.58
N ARG A 90 -9.21 4.84 6.37
CA ARG A 90 -9.88 4.07 7.43
C ARG A 90 -10.73 2.94 6.87
N GLU A 91 -11.50 3.20 5.80
CA GLU A 91 -12.27 2.16 5.11
C GLU A 91 -11.35 1.04 4.61
N PHE A 92 -10.19 1.36 4.04
CA PHE A 92 -9.18 0.38 3.63
C PHE A 92 -8.65 -0.42 4.82
N LEU A 93 -8.31 0.23 5.94
CA LEU A 93 -7.80 -0.45 7.12
C LEU A 93 -8.85 -1.39 7.75
N GLU A 94 -10.13 -1.03 7.73
CA GLU A 94 -11.21 -1.94 8.15
C GLU A 94 -11.37 -3.12 7.18
N LEU A 95 -11.30 -2.90 5.86
CA LEU A 95 -11.30 -3.98 4.87
C LEU A 95 -10.15 -4.98 5.12
N ILE A 96 -8.97 -4.47 5.48
CA ILE A 96 -7.80 -5.29 5.85
C ILE A 96 -8.05 -6.05 7.16
N ARG A 97 -8.51 -5.37 8.22
CA ARG A 97 -8.79 -5.97 9.52
C ARG A 97 -9.81 -7.11 9.43
N GLU A 98 -10.92 -6.85 8.74
CA GLU A 98 -12.04 -7.78 8.58
C GLU A 98 -11.83 -8.77 7.42
N ARG A 99 -10.72 -8.64 6.69
CA ARG A 99 -10.35 -9.51 5.56
C ARG A 99 -11.43 -9.58 4.49
N ARG A 100 -12.11 -8.45 4.25
CA ARG A 100 -13.20 -8.30 3.26
C ARG A 100 -12.64 -8.19 1.84
N TRP A 101 -11.87 -9.18 1.43
CA TRP A 101 -11.11 -9.19 0.18
C TRP A 101 -12.00 -9.06 -1.04
N ALA A 102 -13.17 -9.70 -1.04
CA ALA A 102 -14.10 -9.61 -2.16
C ALA A 102 -14.54 -8.16 -2.46
N GLU A 103 -14.66 -7.32 -1.42
CA GLU A 103 -15.02 -5.91 -1.58
C GLU A 103 -13.88 -5.10 -2.21
N PHE A 104 -12.64 -5.30 -1.74
CA PHE A 104 -11.48 -4.66 -2.36
C PHE A 104 -11.27 -5.14 -3.79
N ASP A 105 -11.43 -6.45 -4.02
CA ASP A 105 -11.27 -7.10 -5.32
C ASP A 105 -12.28 -6.58 -6.36
N ALA A 106 -13.42 -6.03 -5.91
CA ALA A 106 -14.44 -5.40 -6.74
C ALA A 106 -14.21 -3.89 -7.00
N GLN A 107 -13.23 -3.26 -6.33
CA GLN A 107 -12.92 -1.85 -6.59
C GLN A 107 -12.24 -1.67 -7.95
N HIS A 108 -12.71 -0.66 -8.69
CA HIS A 108 -12.09 -0.23 -9.94
C HIS A 108 -10.87 0.65 -9.67
N ASP A 109 -9.82 0.50 -10.48
CA ASP A 109 -8.58 1.25 -10.33
C ASP A 109 -8.80 2.76 -10.40
N GLU A 110 -9.70 3.20 -11.26
CA GLU A 110 -10.07 4.61 -11.44
C GLU A 110 -10.70 5.20 -10.17
N ILE A 111 -11.42 4.38 -9.39
CA ILE A 111 -12.00 4.80 -8.12
C ILE A 111 -10.89 5.02 -7.10
N ILE A 112 -9.94 4.09 -6.98
CA ILE A 112 -8.81 4.23 -6.05
C ILE A 112 -7.97 5.46 -6.41
N SER A 113 -7.62 5.65 -7.69
CA SER A 113 -6.86 6.83 -8.14
C SER A 113 -7.60 8.13 -7.84
N ARG A 114 -8.93 8.16 -8.07
CA ARG A 114 -9.76 9.35 -7.79
C ARG A 114 -9.91 9.62 -6.30
N GLU A 115 -10.16 8.62 -5.47
CA GLU A 115 -10.45 8.83 -4.04
C GLU A 115 -9.16 8.95 -3.23
N ALA A 116 -8.15 8.11 -3.48
CA ALA A 116 -6.98 7.93 -2.64
C ALA A 116 -5.68 8.43 -3.28
N GLY A 117 -5.68 8.67 -4.60
CA GLY A 117 -4.52 9.13 -5.36
C GLY A 117 -3.84 8.00 -6.12
N ASN A 118 -3.14 8.35 -7.19
CA ASN A 118 -2.49 7.39 -8.09
C ASN A 118 -1.48 6.50 -7.37
N SER A 119 -0.78 7.01 -6.35
CA SER A 119 0.20 6.23 -5.59
C SER A 119 -0.43 5.35 -4.51
N ALA A 120 -1.72 5.51 -4.19
CA ALA A 120 -2.41 4.65 -3.24
C ALA A 120 -2.52 3.19 -3.72
N HIS A 121 -2.29 2.89 -4.99
CA HIS A 121 -2.35 1.52 -5.51
C HIS A 121 -1.30 0.59 -4.89
N GLU A 122 -0.27 1.15 -4.27
CA GLU A 122 0.74 0.44 -3.49
C GLU A 122 0.14 -0.38 -2.33
N VAL A 123 -1.04 -0.02 -1.81
CA VAL A 123 -1.74 -0.80 -0.77
C VAL A 123 -1.99 -2.26 -1.14
N ARG A 124 -1.91 -2.60 -2.43
CA ARG A 124 -1.97 -3.98 -2.93
C ARG A 124 -0.87 -4.87 -2.36
N THR A 125 0.28 -4.31 -1.97
CA THR A 125 1.33 -5.08 -1.29
C THR A 125 0.85 -5.64 0.06
N TRP A 126 -0.03 -4.91 0.77
CA TRP A 126 -0.64 -5.38 2.01
C TRP A 126 -1.54 -6.57 1.75
N LEU A 127 -2.35 -6.54 0.68
CA LEU A 127 -3.19 -7.67 0.28
C LEU A 127 -2.36 -8.90 -0.10
N ALA A 128 -1.23 -8.71 -0.78
CA ALA A 128 -0.32 -9.81 -1.10
C ALA A 128 0.26 -10.42 0.18
N ALA A 129 0.72 -9.59 1.12
CA ALA A 129 1.29 -10.04 2.39
C ALA A 129 0.27 -10.80 3.24
N MET A 130 -0.93 -10.23 3.46
CA MET A 130 -1.99 -10.88 4.23
C MET A 130 -2.48 -12.17 3.55
N SER A 131 -2.63 -12.17 2.22
CA SER A 131 -3.02 -13.38 1.49
C SER A 131 -1.95 -14.48 1.52
N ALA A 132 -0.69 -14.14 1.73
CA ALA A 132 0.37 -15.12 1.88
C ALA A 132 0.27 -15.86 3.22
N VAL A 133 -0.04 -15.14 4.30
CA VAL A 133 -0.25 -15.76 5.62
C VAL A 133 -1.59 -16.51 5.67
N GLU A 134 -2.66 -15.94 5.11
CA GLU A 134 -3.98 -16.59 5.04
C GLU A 134 -3.97 -17.89 4.20
N ALA A 135 -3.02 -18.05 3.28
CA ALA A 135 -2.89 -19.27 2.48
C ALA A 135 -2.40 -20.49 3.28
N ILE A 136 -1.76 -20.25 4.43
CA ILE A 136 -1.14 -21.29 5.24
C ILE A 136 -1.93 -21.52 6.53
N GLU A 137 -2.47 -20.46 7.14
CA GLU A 137 -3.11 -20.51 8.46
C GLU A 137 -4.23 -19.46 8.56
N GLN A 138 -5.13 -19.60 9.52
CA GLN A 138 -6.12 -18.55 9.80
C GLN A 138 -5.41 -17.31 10.34
N LEU A 139 -5.87 -16.13 9.95
CA LEU A 139 -5.20 -14.86 10.23
C LEU A 139 -6.06 -13.96 11.11
N GLU A 140 -5.49 -13.47 12.21
CA GLU A 140 -6.02 -12.35 12.97
C GLU A 140 -5.20 -11.09 12.66
N VAL A 141 -5.87 -10.00 12.30
CA VAL A 141 -5.23 -8.77 11.83
C VAL A 141 -5.53 -7.64 12.80
N SER A 142 -4.47 -6.99 13.29
CA SER A 142 -4.54 -5.82 14.15
C SER A 142 -4.02 -4.58 13.42
N ILE A 143 -4.68 -3.44 13.67
CA ILE A 143 -4.22 -2.13 13.19
C ILE A 143 -3.70 -1.38 14.41
N ASP A 144 -2.40 -1.14 14.45
CA ASP A 144 -1.71 -0.53 15.59
C ASP A 144 -1.68 1.00 15.47
N TYR A 145 -1.58 1.51 14.25
CA TYR A 145 -1.42 2.93 14.01
C TYR A 145 -2.12 3.39 12.73
N TYR A 146 -2.68 4.58 12.78
CA TYR A 146 -3.05 5.35 11.59
C TYR A 146 -2.91 6.86 11.85
N ARG A 147 -2.29 7.58 10.91
CA ARG A 147 -2.28 9.04 10.90
C ARG A 147 -2.12 9.59 9.46
N PRO A 148 -2.97 10.52 9.03
CA PRO A 148 -2.66 11.34 7.86
C PRO A 148 -1.59 12.37 8.24
N VAL A 149 -0.51 12.44 7.46
CA VAL A 149 0.59 13.38 7.68
C VAL A 149 0.77 14.22 6.42
N PRO A 150 0.02 15.33 6.28
CA PRO A 150 0.09 16.23 5.12
C PRO A 150 1.52 16.70 4.80
N GLU A 151 2.32 16.95 5.82
CA GLU A 151 3.72 17.38 5.71
C GLU A 151 4.62 16.31 5.07
N TRP A 152 4.19 15.05 5.10
CA TRP A 152 4.86 13.92 4.45
C TRP A 152 4.07 13.39 3.24
N ILE A 153 3.00 14.09 2.85
CA ILE A 153 2.18 13.81 1.67
C ILE A 153 1.56 12.40 1.67
N ALA A 154 1.32 11.79 2.83
CA ALA A 154 0.71 10.45 2.86
C ALA A 154 -0.08 10.15 4.12
N GLY A 155 -1.02 9.22 4.00
CA GLY A 155 -1.55 8.45 5.11
C GLY A 155 -0.56 7.37 5.57
N PHE A 156 -0.24 7.32 6.86
CA PHE A 156 0.66 6.34 7.45
C PHE A 156 -0.13 5.38 8.33
N ALA A 157 0.11 4.08 8.17
CA ALA A 157 -0.51 3.07 9.01
C ALA A 157 0.48 1.93 9.30
N VAL A 158 0.25 1.25 10.42
CA VAL A 158 0.91 -0.01 10.76
C VAL A 158 -0.17 -1.03 11.07
N ALA A 159 -0.13 -2.15 10.37
CA ALA A 159 -0.90 -3.34 10.68
C ALA A 159 0.05 -4.51 10.84
N TRP A 160 -0.32 -5.43 11.71
CA TRP A 160 0.36 -6.69 11.87
C TRP A 160 -0.68 -7.79 11.98
N ALA A 161 -0.25 -9.00 11.69
CA ALA A 161 -1.14 -10.13 11.71
C ALA A 161 -0.40 -11.34 12.28
N GLU A 162 -1.12 -12.14 13.05
CA GLU A 162 -0.64 -13.37 13.63
C GLU A 162 -1.57 -14.53 13.30
N PRO A 163 -1.07 -15.77 13.34
CA PRO A 163 -1.94 -16.93 13.26
C PRO A 163 -3.05 -16.83 14.30
N ALA A 164 -4.31 -16.94 13.86
CA ALA A 164 -5.43 -16.94 14.76
C ALA A 164 -5.28 -18.09 15.77
N PRO A 165 -5.57 -17.86 17.06
CA PRO A 165 -5.53 -18.93 18.04
C PRO A 165 -6.42 -20.08 17.59
N MET A 166 -5.89 -21.31 17.63
CA MET A 166 -6.67 -22.51 17.34
C MET A 166 -7.92 -22.50 18.23
N PRO A 167 -9.14 -22.67 17.69
CA PRO A 167 -10.31 -22.82 18.53
C PRO A 167 -10.06 -24.00 19.47
N ASN A 168 -10.15 -23.75 20.78
CA ASN A 168 -9.84 -24.72 21.83
C ASN A 168 -10.33 -26.11 21.41
N ALA A 169 -9.40 -27.05 21.23
CA ALA A 169 -9.76 -28.46 21.17
C ALA A 169 -10.59 -28.74 22.43
N PRO A 170 -11.75 -29.40 22.33
CA PRO A 170 -12.51 -29.75 23.52
C PRO A 170 -11.58 -30.50 24.46
N ALA A 171 -11.55 -30.09 25.73
CA ALA A 171 -10.81 -30.79 26.76
C ALA A 171 -11.21 -32.26 26.67
N LEU A 172 -10.22 -33.14 26.46
CA LEU A 172 -10.46 -34.58 26.55
C LEU A 172 -11.03 -34.84 27.95
N ALA A 173 -12.28 -35.27 27.97
CA ALA A 173 -13.03 -35.64 29.18
C ALA A 173 -12.42 -36.87 29.84
#